data_AF-A0A9K3LS56-F1
#
_entry.id   AF-A0A9K3LS56-F1
#
_cell.length_a   1.000
_cell.length_b   1.000
_cell.length_c   1.000
_cell.angle_alpha   90.00
_cell.angle_beta   90.00
_cell.angle_gamma   90.00
#
_symmetry.space_group_name_H-M   'P 1'
#
loop_
_entity.id
_entity.type
_entity.pdbx_description
1 polymer ?
#
loop_
_entity_poly.entity_id
_entity_poly.type
_entity_poly.pdbx_seq_one_letter_code
_entity_poly.pdbx_strand_id
1 'polypeptide(L)'
;MQHCNENLRDPSEGSISAPFFSQESTSLQQIFPKQQVGDLVSGVGLVNRDEFASTFDMGVPLDPSTPGNDHVVIFYSHDEAVPSRSTKTQTNESGVEFATQNCENLNIILTHASRKRQCVAFMGQYESFHIQKFMRLPPEDSDDSDKTDKLDMRYPLRLVSRGAQTNGRKSQKVPTIDQTRDHWQALVSYLGSLDTVLDQLRPVAQEVASNNDNNAVIVMVCNFGQSELLLNFVCNAHHKGLSDVLSNVLVFATDLETKDLAEGMGLSTFYNIDIFGSMPSNAARSYGDRNFMQMMAAKVYCVQLISMLGHDVLFSDVDVVWYQNPLPWFHDPRNPEADVYFQDDGNHALFYAPYSANTGFYYARNNIRTRYFFNSLLLAGDLIISTHSHQNALIALLNEHASMYGLKVKIWERNLEEFPGGYSFHRKKDFMKDVVQGKVSPIIFHMSWTKNKDNKIKFYEQMGEFYLLDGCQSVENAKIPGGASVSNCCATEPRFKCHYRDKPSKYPCKDSPPIDKNGKSFW
;
A
#
# COMPACT_ATOMS: atom_id res chain seq x y z
N MET A 1 -83.41 7.24 -10.45
CA MET A 1 -82.34 6.74 -11.34
C MET A 1 -82.23 7.68 -12.52
N GLN A 2 -81.32 8.64 -12.43
CA GLN A 2 -81.04 9.77 -13.34
C GLN A 2 -79.66 10.28 -12.85
N HIS A 3 -78.76 10.89 -13.61
CA HIS A 3 -78.43 11.04 -15.03
C HIS A 3 -77.15 11.93 -15.04
N CYS A 4 -76.39 11.92 -16.15
CA CYS A 4 -75.52 13.02 -16.63
C CYS A 4 -74.16 13.38 -15.97
N ASN A 5 -73.13 13.25 -16.83
CA ASN A 5 -72.06 14.16 -17.27
C ASN A 5 -71.56 15.37 -16.43
N GLU A 6 -70.23 15.50 -16.49
CA GLU A 6 -69.36 16.70 -16.52
C GLU A 6 -69.45 17.73 -15.39
N ASN A 7 -68.32 17.97 -14.71
CA ASN A 7 -67.68 19.29 -14.68
C ASN A 7 -66.29 19.31 -14.01
N LEU A 8 -65.42 20.11 -14.63
CA LEU A 8 -64.10 20.57 -14.23
C LEU A 8 -64.05 21.14 -12.80
N ARG A 9 -62.89 20.97 -12.12
CA ARG A 9 -62.21 21.97 -11.28
C ARG A 9 -60.86 21.47 -10.78
N ASP A 10 -59.78 22.10 -11.25
CA ASP A 10 -58.56 22.33 -10.46
C ASP A 10 -58.85 23.50 -9.49
N PRO A 11 -58.44 23.41 -8.22
CA PRO A 11 -57.53 24.44 -7.74
C PRO A 11 -56.47 23.93 -6.75
N SER A 12 -55.21 24.16 -7.11
CA SER A 12 -54.18 24.90 -6.35
C SER A 12 -53.87 24.49 -4.89
N GLU A 13 -52.57 24.27 -4.68
CA GLU A 13 -51.81 24.60 -3.46
C GLU A 13 -52.27 23.96 -2.13
N GLY A 14 -51.89 22.69 -1.95
CA GLY A 14 -51.71 22.10 -0.63
C GLY A 14 -50.22 21.96 -0.34
N SER A 15 -49.64 22.94 0.35
CA SER A 15 -48.30 22.84 0.94
C SER A 15 -48.23 21.61 1.86
N ILE A 16 -47.50 20.59 1.45
CA ILE A 16 -47.12 19.49 2.35
C ILE A 16 -46.09 20.08 3.30
N SER A 17 -46.56 20.52 4.46
CA SER A 17 -45.70 20.83 5.60
C SER A 17 -44.93 19.55 5.94
N ALA A 18 -43.62 19.57 5.70
CA ALA A 18 -42.73 18.57 6.26
C ALA A 18 -42.91 18.60 7.79
N PRO A 19 -43.09 17.46 8.46
CA PRO A 19 -43.09 17.48 9.92
C PRO A 19 -41.70 17.95 10.34
N PHE A 20 -41.67 19.10 11.00
CA PHE A 20 -40.55 19.56 11.80
C PHE A 20 -40.20 18.42 12.76
N PHE A 21 -39.11 17.70 12.48
CA PHE A 21 -38.50 16.83 13.47
C PHE A 21 -37.95 17.74 14.57
N SER A 22 -38.69 17.81 15.68
CA SER A 22 -38.15 18.26 16.95
C SER A 22 -36.96 17.37 17.29
N GLN A 23 -35.81 17.98 17.56
CA GLN A 23 -34.65 17.33 18.15
C GLN A 23 -35.00 16.90 19.58
N GLU A 24 -35.74 15.80 19.74
CA GLU A 24 -35.72 15.06 21.00
C GLU A 24 -34.43 14.25 21.03
N SER A 25 -33.52 14.57 21.93
CA SER A 25 -32.37 13.73 22.25
C SER A 25 -32.89 12.43 22.87
N THR A 26 -33.19 11.45 22.03
CA THR A 26 -33.58 10.11 22.47
C THR A 26 -32.38 9.53 23.22
N SER A 27 -32.56 9.17 24.48
CA SER A 27 -31.46 8.61 25.27
C SER A 27 -30.98 7.28 24.66
N LEU A 28 -29.69 6.96 24.74
CA LEU A 28 -29.17 5.66 24.25
C LEU A 28 -29.91 4.45 24.87
N GLN A 29 -30.45 4.59 26.09
CA GLN A 29 -31.32 3.59 26.73
C GLN A 29 -32.65 3.37 26.00
N GLN A 30 -33.18 4.40 25.33
CA GLN A 30 -34.36 4.27 24.48
C GLN A 30 -34.01 3.65 23.12
N ILE A 31 -32.77 3.80 22.64
CA ILE A 31 -32.28 3.22 21.38
C ILE A 31 -31.88 1.75 21.56
N PHE A 32 -31.29 1.40 22.71
CA PHE A 32 -30.86 0.05 23.08
C PHE A 32 -31.47 -0.37 24.44
N PRO A 33 -32.75 -0.77 24.46
CA PRO A 33 -33.41 -1.15 25.70
C PRO A 33 -32.75 -2.39 26.29
N LYS A 34 -32.28 -2.32 27.55
CA LYS A 34 -31.64 -3.45 28.24
C LYS A 34 -32.49 -4.74 28.20
N GLN A 35 -33.82 -4.60 28.24
CA GLN A 35 -34.76 -5.71 28.17
C GLN A 35 -34.74 -6.48 26.83
N GLN A 36 -34.25 -5.86 25.75
CA GLN A 36 -34.27 -6.44 24.40
C GLN A 36 -32.87 -6.77 23.87
N VAL A 37 -31.88 -5.94 24.19
CA VAL A 37 -30.51 -6.09 23.66
C VAL A 37 -29.45 -6.29 24.75
N GLY A 38 -29.85 -6.32 26.03
CA GLY A 38 -28.93 -6.38 27.17
C GLY A 38 -28.00 -7.59 27.17
N ASP A 39 -28.43 -8.71 26.58
CA ASP A 39 -27.63 -9.93 26.46
C ASP A 39 -26.49 -9.81 25.43
N LEU A 40 -26.56 -8.80 24.55
CA LEU A 40 -25.54 -8.53 23.52
C LEU A 40 -24.78 -7.23 23.78
N VAL A 41 -25.46 -6.21 24.32
CA VAL A 41 -24.93 -4.87 24.58
C VAL A 41 -25.41 -4.39 25.94
N SER A 42 -24.51 -4.37 26.91
CA SER A 42 -24.72 -3.85 28.27
C SER A 42 -24.51 -2.33 28.38
N GLY A 43 -23.80 -1.72 27.42
CA GLY A 43 -23.59 -0.28 27.35
C GLY A 43 -22.90 0.15 26.05
N VAL A 44 -22.86 1.46 25.82
CA VAL A 44 -22.18 2.06 24.67
C VAL A 44 -21.31 3.22 25.13
N GLY A 45 -20.06 3.23 24.67
CA GLY A 45 -19.09 4.30 24.79
C GLY A 45 -18.86 5.01 23.46
N LEU A 46 -18.43 6.26 23.53
CA LEU A 46 -18.02 7.10 22.41
C LEU A 46 -16.73 7.81 22.84
N VAL A 47 -15.66 7.66 22.06
CA VAL A 47 -14.35 8.27 22.35
C VAL A 47 -13.79 8.95 21.10
N ASN A 48 -12.82 9.85 21.28
CA ASN A 48 -12.14 10.50 20.16
C ASN A 48 -11.39 9.45 19.32
N ARG A 49 -11.50 9.51 17.99
CA ARG A 49 -10.85 8.53 17.10
C ARG A 49 -9.33 8.63 17.13
N ASP A 50 -8.79 9.83 17.07
CA ASP A 50 -7.34 10.01 16.91
C ASP A 50 -6.61 9.62 18.22
N GLU A 51 -7.20 9.91 19.38
CA GLU A 51 -6.75 9.39 20.68
C GLU A 51 -6.87 7.85 20.76
N PHE A 52 -7.95 7.28 20.20
CA PHE A 52 -8.15 5.83 20.22
C PHE A 52 -7.08 5.12 19.39
N ALA A 53 -6.79 5.64 18.21
CA ALA A 53 -5.79 5.09 17.31
C ALA A 53 -4.35 5.28 17.80
N SER A 54 -4.06 6.32 18.60
CA SER A 54 -2.74 6.46 19.24
C SER A 54 -2.55 5.48 20.39
N THR A 55 -3.64 5.11 21.09
CA THR A 55 -3.62 4.13 22.18
C THR A 55 -3.56 2.69 21.63
N PHE A 56 -4.36 2.39 20.60
CA PHE A 56 -4.48 1.09 19.96
C PHE A 56 -4.09 1.19 18.48
N ASP A 57 -2.78 1.26 18.22
CA ASP A 57 -2.25 1.41 16.86
C ASP A 57 -2.43 0.11 16.05
N MET A 58 -3.36 0.16 15.09
CA MET A 58 -3.64 -0.95 14.17
C MET A 58 -2.71 -0.98 12.95
N GLY A 59 -1.79 -0.02 12.85
CA GLY A 59 -0.87 0.10 11.71
C GLY A 59 -1.48 0.70 10.45
N VAL A 60 -2.78 1.00 10.47
CA VAL A 60 -3.55 1.50 9.31
C VAL A 60 -3.47 3.02 9.27
N PRO A 61 -3.21 3.66 8.12
CA PRO A 61 -3.14 5.10 8.03
C PRO A 61 -4.56 5.70 8.17
N LEU A 62 -4.70 6.75 8.98
CA LEU A 62 -5.99 7.42 9.16
C LEU A 62 -6.25 8.47 8.09
N ASP A 63 -7.50 8.50 7.61
CA ASP A 63 -7.99 9.65 6.86
C ASP A 63 -8.16 10.87 7.79
N PRO A 64 -8.14 12.11 7.26
CA PRO A 64 -8.41 13.30 8.04
C PRO A 64 -9.69 13.18 8.87
N SER A 65 -9.62 13.67 10.11
CA SER A 65 -10.77 13.71 11.00
C SER A 65 -11.80 14.72 10.49
N THR A 66 -13.05 14.28 10.37
CA THR A 66 -14.19 15.03 9.83
C THR A 66 -15.45 14.64 10.59
N PRO A 67 -16.50 15.48 10.59
CA PRO A 67 -17.77 15.11 11.21
C PRO A 67 -18.28 13.77 10.68
N GLY A 68 -18.44 12.79 11.57
CA GLY A 68 -18.93 11.45 11.25
C GLY A 68 -17.85 10.37 11.15
N ASN A 69 -16.56 10.72 11.13
CA ASN A 69 -15.45 9.77 11.32
C ASN A 69 -14.49 10.17 12.45
N ASP A 70 -14.87 11.13 13.30
CA ASP A 70 -14.06 11.72 14.37
C ASP A 70 -14.18 11.00 15.72
N HIS A 71 -15.08 10.02 15.82
CA HIS A 71 -15.33 9.25 17.03
C HIS A 71 -15.28 7.73 16.78
N VAL A 72 -14.97 6.97 17.84
CA VAL A 72 -15.08 5.51 17.90
C VAL A 72 -16.21 5.14 18.84
N VAL A 73 -17.10 4.26 18.39
CA VAL A 73 -18.18 3.69 19.21
C VAL A 73 -17.71 2.38 19.81
N ILE A 74 -17.74 2.27 21.14
CA ILE A 74 -17.39 1.06 21.89
C ILE A 74 -18.68 0.42 22.38
N PHE A 75 -18.92 -0.83 22.01
CA PHE A 75 -20.05 -1.62 22.56
C PHE A 75 -19.53 -2.51 23.68
N TYR A 76 -20.07 -2.34 24.89
CA TYR A 76 -19.72 -3.20 26.03
C TYR A 76 -20.67 -4.40 26.04
N SER A 77 -20.13 -5.62 26.01
CA SER A 77 -20.93 -6.85 26.01
C SER A 77 -21.44 -7.25 27.40
N HIS A 78 -20.79 -6.79 28.48
CA HIS A 78 -21.12 -7.15 29.86
C HIS A 78 -21.16 -5.91 30.79
N ASP A 79 -22.01 -5.94 31.83
CA ASP A 79 -22.13 -4.82 32.79
C ASP A 79 -20.79 -4.53 33.51
N GLU A 80 -19.94 -5.53 33.72
CA GLU A 80 -18.61 -5.37 34.35
C GLU A 80 -17.59 -4.66 33.45
N ALA A 81 -17.74 -4.78 32.13
CA ALA A 81 -16.90 -4.06 31.17
C ALA A 81 -17.25 -2.56 31.10
N VAL A 82 -18.41 -2.16 31.65
CA VAL A 82 -18.82 -0.75 31.68
C VAL A 82 -18.06 -0.01 32.79
N PRO A 83 -17.39 1.13 32.49
CA PRO A 83 -16.68 1.92 33.49
C PRO A 83 -17.55 2.35 34.67
N SER A 84 -17.06 2.17 35.90
CA SER A 84 -17.83 2.29 37.16
C SER A 84 -18.38 3.69 37.48
N ARG A 85 -17.94 4.73 36.77
CA ARG A 85 -18.43 6.13 36.89
C ARG A 85 -19.22 6.65 35.69
N SER A 86 -19.46 5.81 34.68
CA SER A 86 -20.33 6.20 33.57
C SER A 86 -21.80 6.12 34.00
N THR A 87 -22.55 7.21 33.85
CA THR A 87 -24.00 7.05 33.68
C THR A 87 -24.17 6.24 32.39
N LYS A 88 -25.03 5.21 32.39
CA LYS A 88 -25.19 4.21 31.30
C LYS A 88 -25.61 4.79 29.92
N THR A 89 -25.45 6.09 29.70
CA THR A 89 -25.96 6.88 28.58
C THR A 89 -25.11 8.09 28.17
N GLN A 90 -23.97 8.41 28.81
CA GLN A 90 -23.07 9.49 28.34
C GLN A 90 -21.60 9.14 28.62
N THR A 91 -20.79 9.08 27.57
CA THR A 91 -19.33 8.86 27.66
C THR A 91 -18.54 9.88 26.87
N ASN A 92 -19.10 11.06 26.60
CA ASN A 92 -18.52 11.95 25.58
C ASN A 92 -17.12 12.53 25.89
N GLU A 93 -16.55 12.37 27.10
CA GLU A 93 -15.33 13.11 27.43
C GLU A 93 -14.31 12.38 28.32
N SER A 94 -14.51 11.10 28.64
CA SER A 94 -13.69 10.43 29.66
C SER A 94 -12.35 9.85 29.18
N GLY A 95 -11.95 10.05 27.93
CA GLY A 95 -10.68 9.53 27.38
C GLY A 95 -10.70 8.02 27.10
N VAL A 96 -9.77 7.56 26.27
CA VAL A 96 -9.71 6.17 25.75
C VAL A 96 -9.33 5.15 26.83
N GLU A 97 -8.39 5.51 27.69
CA GLU A 97 -7.94 4.63 28.79
C GLU A 97 -9.08 4.32 29.76
N PHE A 98 -9.85 5.34 30.16
CA PHE A 98 -10.99 5.15 31.05
C PHE A 98 -12.10 4.31 30.39
N ALA A 99 -12.36 4.54 29.10
CA ALA A 99 -13.38 3.81 28.36
C ALA A 99 -13.03 2.32 28.20
N THR A 100 -11.74 1.98 28.23
CA THR A 100 -11.25 0.60 28.07
C THR A 100 -10.72 -0.02 29.36
N GLN A 101 -10.73 0.69 30.50
CA GLN A 101 -10.09 0.25 31.76
C GLN A 101 -10.61 -1.08 32.33
N ASN A 102 -11.86 -1.45 32.03
CA ASN A 102 -12.50 -2.69 32.48
C ASN A 102 -12.60 -3.74 31.35
N CYS A 103 -12.06 -3.47 30.16
CA CYS A 103 -12.12 -4.40 29.04
C CYS A 103 -10.98 -5.42 29.13
N GLU A 104 -11.32 -6.70 29.29
CA GLU A 104 -10.33 -7.78 29.16
C GLU A 104 -10.00 -8.10 27.69
N ASN A 105 -10.96 -7.88 26.79
CA ASN A 105 -10.82 -8.11 25.35
C ASN A 105 -11.39 -6.92 24.58
N LEU A 106 -10.74 -6.52 23.48
CA LEU A 106 -11.17 -5.43 22.61
C LEU A 106 -11.04 -5.84 21.14
N ASN A 107 -12.18 -5.98 20.46
CA ASN A 107 -12.25 -6.26 19.03
C ASN A 107 -12.51 -4.96 18.26
N ILE A 108 -11.67 -4.67 17.26
CA ILE A 108 -11.75 -3.42 16.49
C ILE A 108 -12.24 -3.71 15.07
N ILE A 109 -13.33 -3.04 14.67
CA ILE A 109 -13.91 -3.14 13.34
C ILE A 109 -13.74 -1.81 12.60
N LEU A 110 -12.90 -1.79 11.57
CA LEU A 110 -12.71 -0.62 10.71
C LEU A 110 -13.90 -0.48 9.74
N THR A 111 -14.58 0.67 9.79
CA THR A 111 -15.71 0.98 8.91
C THR A 111 -15.49 2.30 8.17
N HIS A 112 -16.19 2.47 7.05
CA HIS A 112 -16.08 3.68 6.23
C HIS A 112 -17.26 4.62 6.51
N ALA A 113 -16.99 5.76 7.14
CA ALA A 113 -18.01 6.67 7.66
C ALA A 113 -19.04 7.15 6.62
N SER A 114 -18.65 7.34 5.36
CA SER A 114 -19.55 7.91 4.33
C SER A 114 -20.33 6.87 3.50
N ARG A 115 -20.34 5.59 3.90
CA ARG A 115 -21.10 4.57 3.17
C ARG A 115 -22.60 4.65 3.45
N LYS A 116 -23.36 5.02 2.42
CA LYS A 116 -24.84 5.01 2.46
C LYS A 116 -25.38 3.58 2.37
N ARG A 117 -26.47 3.31 3.11
CA ARG A 117 -27.18 2.00 3.10
C ARG A 117 -26.30 0.81 3.50
N GLN A 118 -25.34 1.04 4.40
CA GLN A 118 -24.57 -0.03 5.03
C GLN A 118 -25.20 -0.39 6.37
N CYS A 119 -25.28 -1.68 6.66
CA CYS A 119 -25.63 -2.20 7.98
C CYS A 119 -24.42 -2.98 8.53
N VAL A 120 -24.26 -2.96 9.86
CA VAL A 120 -23.33 -3.82 10.59
C VAL A 120 -24.17 -4.66 11.56
N ALA A 121 -23.99 -5.97 11.52
CA ALA A 121 -24.71 -6.89 12.39
C ALA A 121 -23.76 -7.42 13.46
N PHE A 122 -24.19 -7.35 14.73
CA PHE A 122 -23.54 -7.99 15.86
C PHE A 122 -24.35 -9.24 16.20
N MET A 123 -23.73 -10.41 16.10
CA MET A 123 -24.40 -11.71 16.25
C MET A 123 -23.71 -12.49 17.36
N GLY A 124 -24.43 -12.79 18.45
CA GLY A 124 -23.93 -13.65 19.52
C GLY A 124 -23.76 -15.08 19.01
N GLN A 125 -22.50 -15.54 18.92
CA GLN A 125 -22.10 -16.86 18.45
C GLN A 125 -20.65 -17.13 18.87
N TYR A 126 -20.11 -18.31 18.52
CA TYR A 126 -18.66 -18.57 18.52
C TYR A 126 -17.89 -17.45 17.80
N GLU A 127 -16.82 -16.99 18.45
CA GLU A 127 -16.06 -15.80 18.06
C GLU A 127 -15.32 -15.98 16.72
N SER A 128 -15.23 -14.89 15.95
CA SER A 128 -14.50 -14.81 14.67
C SER A 128 -13.77 -13.47 14.57
N PHE A 129 -12.51 -13.51 14.11
CA PHE A 129 -11.67 -12.33 13.89
C PHE A 129 -11.75 -11.77 12.46
N HIS A 130 -12.61 -12.34 11.62
CA HIS A 130 -12.83 -11.89 10.25
C HIS A 130 -14.27 -11.41 10.02
N ILE A 131 -14.38 -10.32 9.26
CA ILE A 131 -15.66 -9.70 8.90
C ILE A 131 -16.14 -10.23 7.56
N GLN A 132 -17.34 -10.80 7.55
CA GLN A 132 -18.00 -11.27 6.34
C GLN A 132 -18.74 -10.13 5.65
N LYS A 133 -18.67 -10.09 4.32
CA LYS A 133 -19.26 -9.03 3.50
C LYS A 133 -20.39 -9.57 2.65
N PHE A 134 -21.55 -8.92 2.75
CA PHE A 134 -22.73 -9.25 1.95
C PHE A 134 -23.17 -8.08 1.08
N MET A 135 -23.54 -8.36 -0.16
CA MET A 135 -24.00 -7.34 -1.12
C MET A 135 -25.21 -7.85 -1.92
N ARG A 136 -26.06 -6.94 -2.38
CA ARG A 136 -27.23 -7.24 -3.23
C ARG A 136 -26.85 -7.15 -4.71
N LEU A 137 -26.29 -8.23 -5.25
CA LEU A 137 -25.83 -8.33 -6.64
C LEU A 137 -26.64 -9.41 -7.40
N PRO A 138 -26.76 -9.33 -8.74
CA PRO A 138 -27.39 -10.37 -9.55
C PRO A 138 -26.74 -11.75 -9.34
N PRO A 139 -27.48 -12.89 -9.52
CA PRO A 139 -26.91 -14.24 -9.44
C PRO A 139 -25.68 -14.42 -10.34
N GLU A 140 -24.73 -15.30 -9.97
CA GLU A 140 -23.49 -15.48 -10.75
C GLU A 140 -23.74 -16.07 -12.15
N ASP A 141 -24.79 -16.88 -12.30
CA ASP A 141 -25.13 -17.61 -13.53
C ASP A 141 -26.26 -16.94 -14.34
N SER A 142 -26.56 -15.66 -14.11
CA SER A 142 -27.57 -15.00 -14.93
C SER A 142 -27.00 -14.68 -16.31
N ASP A 143 -27.43 -15.44 -17.33
CA ASP A 143 -27.20 -15.22 -18.79
C ASP A 143 -27.74 -13.88 -19.32
N ASP A 144 -28.12 -12.97 -18.43
CA ASP A 144 -28.79 -11.72 -18.75
C ASP A 144 -27.75 -10.67 -19.16
N SER A 145 -27.36 -10.71 -20.44
CA SER A 145 -26.42 -9.79 -21.09
C SER A 145 -26.77 -8.28 -20.94
N ASP A 146 -27.97 -7.96 -20.43
CA ASP A 146 -28.49 -6.60 -20.25
C ASP A 146 -28.40 -6.08 -18.80
N LYS A 147 -27.98 -6.89 -17.82
CA LYS A 147 -27.88 -6.46 -16.42
C LYS A 147 -26.48 -5.99 -16.07
N THR A 148 -26.38 -4.70 -15.75
CA THR A 148 -25.19 -4.16 -15.09
C THR A 148 -24.97 -4.91 -13.78
N ASP A 149 -23.75 -5.35 -13.48
CA ASP A 149 -23.37 -5.98 -12.19
C ASP A 149 -23.63 -5.08 -10.96
N LYS A 150 -24.26 -3.91 -11.12
CA LYS A 150 -24.53 -2.94 -10.07
C LYS A 150 -25.41 -3.50 -8.96
N LEU A 151 -25.24 -2.93 -7.78
CA LEU A 151 -26.12 -3.15 -6.64
C LEU A 151 -27.58 -2.85 -6.98
N ASP A 152 -28.48 -3.77 -6.64
CA ASP A 152 -29.92 -3.60 -6.81
C ASP A 152 -30.68 -4.18 -5.61
N MET A 153 -31.56 -3.38 -5.02
CA MET A 153 -32.33 -3.74 -3.83
C MET A 153 -33.25 -4.95 -4.05
N ARG A 154 -33.61 -5.27 -5.29
CA ARG A 154 -34.44 -6.41 -5.66
C ARG A 154 -33.76 -7.75 -5.41
N TYR A 155 -32.43 -7.78 -5.41
CA TYR A 155 -31.68 -9.02 -5.12
C TYR A 155 -31.48 -9.20 -3.61
N PRO A 156 -31.45 -10.46 -3.11
CA PRO A 156 -31.10 -10.74 -1.73
C PRO A 156 -29.64 -10.36 -1.43
N LEU A 157 -29.31 -10.19 -0.14
CA LEU A 157 -27.93 -10.11 0.30
C LEU A 157 -27.28 -11.49 0.10
N ARG A 158 -26.11 -11.51 -0.54
CA ARG A 158 -25.27 -12.72 -0.69
C ARG A 158 -23.84 -12.44 -0.29
N LEU A 159 -23.13 -13.49 0.14
CA LEU A 159 -21.72 -13.41 0.48
C LEU A 159 -20.92 -12.98 -0.76
N VAL A 160 -19.99 -12.05 -0.58
CA VAL A 160 -19.09 -11.57 -1.64
C VAL A 160 -17.67 -11.37 -1.11
N SER A 161 -16.69 -11.37 -2.01
CA SER A 161 -15.31 -11.07 -1.65
C SER A 161 -15.15 -9.61 -1.17
N ARG A 162 -14.12 -9.37 -0.35
CA ARG A 162 -13.73 -8.04 0.15
C ARG A 162 -13.65 -7.01 -0.98
N GLY A 163 -13.09 -7.41 -2.11
CA GLY A 163 -12.88 -6.61 -3.31
C GLY A 163 -14.12 -6.27 -4.15
N ALA A 164 -15.29 -6.86 -3.86
CA ALA A 164 -16.52 -6.56 -4.61
C ALA A 164 -16.94 -5.09 -4.49
N GLN A 165 -17.18 -4.41 -5.61
CA GLN A 165 -17.48 -2.98 -5.66
C GLN A 165 -18.97 -2.71 -5.88
N THR A 166 -19.40 -1.48 -5.58
CA THR A 166 -20.81 -1.04 -5.72
C THR A 166 -21.30 -1.04 -7.17
N ASN A 167 -20.38 -0.87 -8.11
CA ASN A 167 -20.62 -1.00 -9.55
C ASN A 167 -20.68 -2.47 -10.03
N GLY A 168 -20.50 -3.43 -9.12
CA GLY A 168 -20.52 -4.86 -9.42
C GLY A 168 -19.19 -5.50 -9.74
N ARG A 169 -18.17 -4.70 -10.01
CA ARG A 169 -16.85 -5.20 -10.37
C ARG A 169 -16.26 -6.01 -9.21
N LYS A 170 -15.83 -7.23 -9.50
CA LYS A 170 -15.01 -8.05 -8.61
C LYS A 170 -13.54 -7.74 -8.91
N SER A 171 -12.81 -7.22 -7.94
CA SER A 171 -11.44 -6.74 -8.15
C SER A 171 -10.36 -7.84 -8.10
N GLN A 172 -10.70 -9.04 -7.63
CA GLN A 172 -9.77 -10.16 -7.48
C GLN A 172 -10.40 -11.44 -8.03
N LYS A 173 -9.56 -12.25 -8.67
CA LYS A 173 -9.93 -13.58 -9.17
C LYS A 173 -9.27 -14.63 -8.29
N VAL A 174 -9.97 -15.74 -8.07
CA VAL A 174 -9.36 -16.93 -7.47
C VAL A 174 -8.36 -17.50 -8.49
N PRO A 175 -7.18 -17.99 -8.05
CA PRO A 175 -6.25 -18.67 -8.95
C PRO A 175 -6.92 -19.82 -9.71
N THR A 176 -6.60 -19.98 -10.99
CA THR A 176 -7.00 -21.15 -11.76
C THR A 176 -6.06 -22.34 -11.47
N ILE A 177 -6.52 -23.56 -11.75
CA ILE A 177 -5.69 -24.75 -11.58
C ILE A 177 -4.38 -24.69 -12.38
N ASP A 178 -4.40 -24.06 -13.56
CA ASP A 178 -3.20 -23.91 -14.38
C ASP A 178 -2.22 -22.92 -13.75
N GLN A 179 -2.71 -21.79 -13.20
CA GLN A 179 -1.87 -20.85 -12.47
C GLN A 179 -1.24 -21.48 -11.22
N THR A 180 -2.00 -22.29 -10.49
CA THR A 180 -1.48 -23.05 -9.35
C THR A 180 -0.40 -24.05 -9.78
N ARG A 181 -0.60 -24.78 -10.89
CA ARG A 181 0.41 -25.70 -11.43
C ARG A 181 1.68 -24.99 -11.89
N ASP A 182 1.54 -23.86 -12.58
CA ASP A 182 2.67 -23.02 -13.00
C ASP A 182 3.48 -22.55 -11.79
N HIS A 183 2.80 -22.09 -10.74
CA HIS A 183 3.46 -21.71 -9.49
C HIS A 183 4.16 -22.90 -8.83
N TRP A 184 3.52 -24.07 -8.73
CA TRP A 184 4.14 -25.25 -8.12
C TRP A 184 5.42 -25.69 -8.83
N GLN A 185 5.44 -25.65 -10.16
CA GLN A 185 6.65 -25.98 -10.92
C GLN A 185 7.80 -25.02 -10.59
N ALA A 186 7.51 -23.71 -10.57
CA ALA A 186 8.50 -22.70 -10.17
C ALA A 186 8.95 -22.88 -8.71
N LEU A 187 8.01 -23.15 -7.80
CA LEU A 187 8.27 -23.33 -6.37
C LEU A 187 9.13 -24.58 -6.10
N VAL A 188 8.90 -25.69 -6.81
CA VAL A 188 9.73 -26.90 -6.69
C VAL A 188 11.17 -26.61 -7.14
N SER A 189 11.35 -25.89 -8.25
CA SER A 189 12.68 -25.48 -8.72
C SER A 189 13.38 -24.57 -7.72
N TYR A 190 12.64 -23.61 -7.17
CA TYR A 190 13.13 -22.70 -6.14
C TYR A 190 13.56 -23.45 -4.87
N LEU A 191 12.69 -24.27 -4.29
CA LEU A 191 12.97 -25.02 -3.08
C LEU A 191 14.08 -26.05 -3.28
N GLY A 192 14.18 -26.64 -4.48
CA GLY A 192 15.24 -27.60 -4.82
C GLY A 192 16.65 -26.98 -4.92
N SER A 193 16.75 -25.66 -5.11
CA SER A 193 18.01 -24.92 -5.17
C SER A 193 18.29 -24.08 -3.91
N LEU A 194 17.34 -24.01 -2.99
CA LEU A 194 17.32 -23.06 -1.88
C LEU A 194 18.58 -23.11 -1.00
N ASP A 195 18.99 -24.29 -0.53
CA ASP A 195 20.16 -24.42 0.35
C ASP A 195 21.44 -23.95 -0.33
N THR A 196 21.67 -24.39 -1.58
CA THR A 196 22.82 -23.96 -2.40
C THR A 196 22.83 -22.46 -2.63
N VAL A 197 21.67 -21.87 -2.93
CA VAL A 197 21.54 -20.42 -3.12
C VAL A 197 21.82 -19.67 -1.83
N LEU A 198 21.27 -20.12 -0.70
CA LEU A 198 21.51 -19.49 0.60
C LEU A 198 22.99 -19.54 0.97
N ASP A 199 23.68 -20.65 0.71
CA ASP A 199 25.12 -20.78 0.96
C ASP A 199 25.96 -19.82 0.10
N GLN A 200 25.57 -19.61 -1.16
CA GLN A 200 26.22 -18.62 -2.04
C GLN A 200 25.92 -17.17 -1.63
N LEU A 201 24.68 -16.89 -1.24
CA LEU A 201 24.23 -15.54 -0.88
C LEU A 201 24.77 -15.09 0.49
N ARG A 202 24.89 -16.02 1.45
CA ARG A 202 25.29 -15.74 2.83
C ARG A 202 26.52 -14.85 2.96
N PRO A 203 27.68 -15.14 2.34
CA PRO A 203 28.86 -14.28 2.50
C PRO A 203 28.61 -12.85 1.98
N VAL A 204 27.91 -12.70 0.85
CA VAL A 204 27.60 -11.39 0.26
C VAL A 204 26.64 -10.60 1.16
N ALA A 205 25.58 -11.23 1.64
CA ALA A 205 24.62 -10.59 2.54
C ALA A 205 25.25 -10.17 3.88
N GLN A 206 26.15 -11.00 4.44
CA GLN A 206 26.88 -10.70 5.66
C GLN A 206 27.85 -9.53 5.48
N GLU A 207 28.56 -9.47 4.34
CA GLU A 207 29.43 -8.34 4.02
C GLU A 207 28.63 -7.03 3.91
N VAL A 208 27.53 -7.04 3.16
CA VAL A 208 26.66 -5.86 3.01
C VAL A 208 26.06 -5.43 4.36
N ALA A 209 25.57 -6.37 5.15
CA ALA A 209 24.99 -6.09 6.47
C ALA A 209 26.03 -5.55 7.47
N SER A 210 27.31 -5.85 7.29
CA SER A 210 28.39 -5.36 8.16
C SER A 210 28.71 -3.87 7.99
N ASN A 211 28.19 -3.24 6.93
CA ASN A 211 28.36 -1.80 6.66
C ASN A 211 27.45 -0.91 7.53
N ASN A 212 26.59 -1.49 8.38
CA ASN A 212 25.80 -0.78 9.36
C ASN A 212 25.68 -1.55 10.68
N ASP A 213 25.40 -0.82 11.76
CA ASP A 213 25.29 -1.39 13.11
C ASP A 213 23.97 -2.14 13.37
N ASN A 214 23.12 -2.27 12.35
CA ASN A 214 21.74 -2.71 12.51
C ASN A 214 21.42 -4.03 11.81
N ASN A 215 22.43 -4.74 11.28
CA ASN A 215 22.22 -6.01 10.58
C ASN A 215 21.20 -5.90 9.43
N ALA A 216 21.12 -4.72 8.81
CA ALA A 216 20.17 -4.41 7.75
C ALA A 216 20.80 -4.54 6.37
N VAL A 217 20.06 -5.11 5.43
CA VAL A 217 20.43 -5.16 4.01
C VAL A 217 19.41 -4.36 3.21
N ILE A 218 19.88 -3.40 2.41
CA ILE A 218 19.03 -2.69 1.47
C ILE A 218 18.92 -3.54 0.21
N VAL A 219 17.77 -4.15 -0.01
CA VAL A 219 17.51 -5.07 -1.11
C VAL A 219 16.90 -4.31 -2.28
N MET A 220 17.55 -4.41 -3.44
CA MET A 220 17.00 -3.95 -4.72
C MET A 220 16.94 -5.13 -5.70
N VAL A 221 15.94 -5.13 -6.57
CA VAL A 221 15.80 -6.13 -7.64
C VAL A 221 15.73 -5.42 -8.97
N CYS A 222 16.59 -5.79 -9.92
CA CYS A 222 16.69 -5.10 -11.19
C CYS A 222 16.97 -6.05 -12.35
N ASN A 223 16.37 -5.72 -13.50
CA ASN A 223 16.70 -6.30 -14.81
C ASN A 223 17.25 -5.20 -15.74
N PHE A 224 17.80 -5.61 -16.88
CA PHE A 224 18.50 -4.68 -17.78
C PHE A 224 17.57 -3.57 -18.27
N GLY A 225 16.30 -3.87 -18.50
CA GLY A 225 15.29 -2.91 -18.90
C GLY A 225 15.06 -1.78 -17.91
N GLN A 226 15.25 -2.01 -16.61
CA GLN A 226 15.14 -0.99 -15.54
C GLN A 226 16.50 -0.43 -15.10
N SER A 227 17.61 -0.90 -15.69
CA SER A 227 18.97 -0.51 -15.30
C SER A 227 19.19 1.00 -15.30
N GLU A 228 18.59 1.75 -16.23
CA GLU A 228 18.67 3.22 -16.25
C GLU A 228 18.19 3.88 -14.94
N LEU A 229 17.15 3.32 -14.31
CA LEU A 229 16.66 3.82 -13.04
C LEU A 229 17.61 3.45 -11.89
N LEU A 230 18.18 2.24 -11.92
CA LEU A 230 19.23 1.82 -10.97
C LEU A 230 20.48 2.70 -11.08
N LEU A 231 20.99 2.92 -12.29
CA LEU A 231 22.15 3.77 -12.54
C LEU A 231 21.85 5.22 -12.11
N ASN A 232 20.63 5.72 -12.40
CA ASN A 232 20.22 7.03 -11.92
C ASN A 232 20.13 7.10 -10.40
N PHE A 233 19.63 6.06 -9.73
CA PHE A 233 19.59 5.98 -8.27
C PHE A 233 20.99 6.15 -7.68
N VAL A 234 21.99 5.43 -8.22
CA VAL A 234 23.39 5.56 -7.79
C VAL A 234 23.93 6.97 -8.04
N CYS A 235 23.73 7.51 -9.24
CA CYS A 235 24.20 8.86 -9.57
C CYS A 235 23.53 9.94 -8.71
N ASN A 236 22.25 9.79 -8.39
CA ASN A 236 21.51 10.68 -7.50
C ASN A 236 22.07 10.60 -6.07
N ALA A 237 22.32 9.39 -5.56
CA ALA A 237 22.93 9.18 -4.25
C ALA A 237 24.33 9.82 -4.16
N HIS A 238 25.18 9.65 -5.19
CA HIS A 238 26.48 10.31 -5.26
C HIS A 238 26.37 11.83 -5.22
N HIS A 239 25.48 12.42 -6.03
CA HIS A 239 25.28 13.87 -6.06
C HIS A 239 24.83 14.42 -4.69
N LYS A 240 24.03 13.65 -3.95
CA LYS A 240 23.52 14.04 -2.62
C LYS A 240 24.47 13.68 -1.47
N GLY A 241 25.67 13.20 -1.75
CA GLY A 241 26.66 12.84 -0.71
C GLY A 241 26.27 11.58 0.08
N LEU A 242 25.47 10.68 -0.52
CA LEU A 242 25.02 9.43 0.08
C LEU A 242 25.80 8.21 -0.44
N SER A 243 26.98 8.43 -1.04
CA SER A 243 27.84 7.36 -1.59
C SER A 243 28.15 6.27 -0.58
N ASP A 244 28.46 6.64 0.67
CA ASP A 244 28.82 5.69 1.72
C ASP A 244 27.64 4.77 2.08
N VAL A 245 26.41 5.25 1.92
CA VAL A 245 25.19 4.46 2.19
C VAL A 245 25.02 3.33 1.17
N LEU A 246 25.51 3.50 -0.07
CA LEU A 246 25.39 2.50 -1.14
C LEU A 246 26.08 1.17 -0.81
N SER A 247 27.05 1.17 0.11
CA SER A 247 27.67 -0.05 0.64
C SER A 247 26.67 -0.98 1.34
N ASN A 248 25.53 -0.46 1.79
CA ASN A 248 24.45 -1.24 2.41
C ASN A 248 23.49 -1.84 1.36
N VAL A 249 23.69 -1.56 0.06
CA VAL A 249 22.81 -2.01 -1.02
C VAL A 249 23.30 -3.32 -1.61
N LEU A 250 22.40 -4.30 -1.64
CA LEU A 250 22.55 -5.55 -2.38
C LEU A 250 21.54 -5.60 -3.53
N VAL A 251 22.05 -5.56 -4.76
CA VAL A 251 21.24 -5.69 -5.96
C VAL A 251 21.13 -7.16 -6.36
N PHE A 252 19.92 -7.69 -6.31
CA PHE A 252 19.58 -8.94 -6.97
C PHE A 252 19.37 -8.65 -8.46
N ALA A 253 20.40 -8.91 -9.24
CA ALA A 253 20.35 -8.82 -10.68
C ALA A 253 19.60 -10.05 -11.22
N THR A 254 18.68 -9.84 -12.17
CA THR A 254 17.97 -10.96 -12.82
C THR A 254 18.58 -11.36 -14.17
N ASP A 255 19.61 -10.65 -14.61
CA ASP A 255 20.39 -10.91 -15.81
C ASP A 255 21.85 -10.47 -15.60
N LEU A 256 22.77 -11.02 -16.40
CA LEU A 256 24.20 -10.76 -16.27
C LEU A 256 24.56 -9.31 -16.64
N GLU A 257 23.84 -8.72 -17.58
CA GLU A 257 24.05 -7.34 -17.99
C GLU A 257 23.79 -6.35 -16.85
N THR A 258 22.74 -6.59 -16.05
CA THR A 258 22.45 -5.78 -14.86
C THR A 258 23.49 -6.00 -13.78
N LYS A 259 23.96 -7.24 -13.59
CA LYS A 259 25.04 -7.55 -12.66
C LYS A 259 26.28 -6.73 -13.00
N ASP A 260 26.73 -6.79 -14.25
CA ASP A 260 27.94 -6.08 -14.71
C ASP A 260 27.80 -4.56 -14.60
N LEU A 261 26.61 -4.01 -14.89
CA LEU A 261 26.33 -2.59 -14.73
C LEU A 261 26.34 -2.16 -13.26
N ALA A 262 25.70 -2.92 -12.37
CA ALA A 262 25.63 -2.60 -10.95
C ALA A 262 26.99 -2.71 -10.27
N GLU A 263 27.77 -3.75 -10.56
CA GLU A 263 29.15 -3.90 -10.06
C GLU A 263 30.07 -2.80 -10.58
N GLY A 264 29.92 -2.41 -11.86
CA GLY A 264 30.68 -1.30 -12.42
C GLY A 264 30.36 0.07 -11.79
N MET A 265 29.20 0.20 -11.14
CA MET A 265 28.82 1.36 -10.33
C MET A 265 29.23 1.23 -8.85
N GLY A 266 29.91 0.15 -8.48
CA GLY A 266 30.38 -0.10 -7.12
C GLY A 266 29.32 -0.68 -6.16
N LEU A 267 28.22 -1.24 -6.68
CA LEU A 267 27.23 -1.92 -5.85
C LEU A 267 27.59 -3.39 -5.62
N SER A 268 27.22 -3.91 -4.45
CA SER A 268 27.21 -5.36 -4.22
C SER A 268 26.06 -6.00 -4.99
N THR A 269 26.31 -7.15 -5.60
CA THR A 269 25.30 -7.84 -6.40
C THR A 269 25.19 -9.31 -6.06
N PHE A 270 24.03 -9.88 -6.34
CA PHE A 270 23.81 -11.32 -6.35
C PHE A 270 23.05 -11.72 -7.62
N TYR A 271 23.56 -12.73 -8.31
CA TYR A 271 22.90 -13.38 -9.44
C TYR A 271 23.06 -14.89 -9.28
N ASN A 272 21.96 -15.61 -9.46
CA ASN A 272 21.96 -17.06 -9.51
C ASN A 272 21.05 -17.54 -10.65
N ILE A 273 21.60 -18.39 -11.51
CA ILE A 273 20.94 -18.89 -12.73
C ILE A 273 19.75 -19.80 -12.41
N ASP A 274 19.78 -20.53 -11.30
CA ASP A 274 18.72 -21.49 -10.94
C ASP A 274 17.43 -20.79 -10.53
N ILE A 275 17.54 -19.58 -9.95
CA ILE A 275 16.39 -18.74 -9.58
C ILE A 275 16.01 -17.77 -10.70
N PHE A 276 16.98 -17.10 -11.30
CA PHE A 276 16.72 -15.97 -12.21
C PHE A 276 16.90 -16.30 -13.69
N GLY A 277 17.46 -17.46 -14.06
CA GLY A 277 17.86 -17.74 -15.45
C GLY A 277 16.73 -17.78 -16.47
N SER A 278 15.48 -17.95 -16.03
CA SER A 278 14.30 -17.88 -16.90
C SER A 278 13.65 -16.49 -16.96
N MET A 279 14.14 -15.53 -16.18
CA MET A 279 13.55 -14.19 -16.08
C MET A 279 13.93 -13.30 -17.27
N PRO A 280 13.04 -12.38 -17.68
CA PRO A 280 13.26 -11.55 -18.85
C PRO A 280 14.16 -10.34 -18.54
N SER A 281 15.13 -10.08 -19.42
CA SER A 281 16.00 -8.90 -19.32
C SER A 281 15.31 -7.59 -19.73
N ASN A 282 14.18 -7.66 -20.45
CA ASN A 282 13.46 -6.46 -20.94
C ASN A 282 12.54 -5.84 -19.87
N ALA A 283 12.37 -4.52 -19.91
CA ALA A 283 11.43 -3.82 -19.04
C ALA A 283 9.99 -4.28 -19.29
N ALA A 284 9.16 -4.28 -18.24
CA ALA A 284 7.72 -4.39 -18.38
C ALA A 284 7.18 -3.21 -19.20
N ARG A 285 6.33 -3.50 -20.19
CA ARG A 285 5.67 -2.50 -21.04
C ARG A 285 4.53 -1.82 -20.29
N SER A 286 3.89 -2.55 -19.38
CA SER A 286 2.76 -2.07 -18.58
C SER A 286 2.65 -2.83 -17.26
N TYR A 287 2.06 -2.18 -16.24
CA TYR A 287 1.70 -2.85 -14.99
C TYR A 287 0.85 -4.09 -15.23
N GLY A 288 1.25 -5.23 -14.65
CA GLY A 288 0.56 -6.51 -14.73
C GLY A 288 0.88 -7.40 -15.94
N ASP A 289 1.87 -7.06 -16.77
CA ASP A 289 2.30 -7.92 -17.89
C ASP A 289 3.15 -9.14 -17.45
N ARG A 290 3.50 -10.03 -18.40
CA ARG A 290 4.25 -11.28 -18.10
C ARG A 290 5.67 -11.02 -17.57
N ASN A 291 6.32 -9.94 -17.99
CA ASN A 291 7.64 -9.57 -17.48
C ASN A 291 7.50 -8.99 -16.07
N PHE A 292 6.47 -8.17 -15.86
CA PHE A 292 6.11 -7.64 -14.56
C PHE A 292 5.85 -8.76 -13.55
N MET A 293 5.07 -9.79 -13.89
CA MET A 293 4.79 -10.92 -12.99
C MET A 293 6.05 -11.67 -12.56
N GLN A 294 6.96 -11.94 -13.49
CA GLN A 294 8.23 -12.59 -13.17
C GLN A 294 9.10 -11.71 -12.27
N MET A 295 9.08 -10.39 -12.49
CA MET A 295 9.75 -9.45 -11.60
C MET A 295 9.11 -9.39 -10.22
N MET A 296 7.78 -9.53 -10.11
CA MET A 296 7.12 -9.62 -8.82
C MET A 296 7.52 -10.90 -8.06
N ALA A 297 7.67 -12.03 -8.76
CA ALA A 297 8.19 -13.26 -8.16
C ALA A 297 9.63 -13.07 -7.67
N ALA A 298 10.49 -12.41 -8.48
CA ALA A 298 11.85 -12.07 -8.08
C ALA A 298 11.89 -11.28 -6.77
N LYS A 299 11.05 -10.24 -6.63
CA LYS A 299 10.94 -9.45 -5.39
C LYS A 299 10.63 -10.31 -4.17
N VAL A 300 9.69 -11.25 -4.32
CA VAL A 300 9.34 -12.19 -3.24
C VAL A 300 10.51 -13.09 -2.87
N TYR A 301 11.19 -13.68 -3.86
CA TYR A 301 12.33 -14.55 -3.63
C TYR A 301 13.48 -13.83 -2.92
N CYS A 302 13.87 -12.65 -3.40
CA CYS A 302 15.02 -11.91 -2.86
C CYS A 302 14.82 -11.55 -1.38
N VAL A 303 13.63 -11.08 -1.04
CA VAL A 303 13.31 -10.70 0.35
C VAL A 303 13.19 -11.93 1.23
N GLN A 304 12.62 -13.02 0.72
CA GLN A 304 12.53 -14.28 1.44
C GLN A 304 13.91 -14.87 1.74
N LEU A 305 14.84 -14.84 0.78
CA LEU A 305 16.22 -15.31 0.96
C LEU A 305 16.96 -14.53 2.06
N ILE A 306 16.93 -13.19 2.00
CA ILE A 306 17.61 -12.35 3.01
C ILE A 306 16.97 -12.53 4.40
N SER A 307 15.65 -12.63 4.45
CA SER A 307 14.89 -12.95 5.67
C SER A 307 15.30 -14.30 6.27
N MET A 308 15.50 -15.34 5.43
CA MET A 308 15.99 -16.64 5.89
C MET A 308 17.41 -16.60 6.44
N LEU A 309 18.27 -15.73 5.89
CA LEU A 309 19.64 -15.53 6.38
C LEU A 309 19.70 -14.76 7.71
N GLY A 310 18.58 -14.17 8.13
CA GLY A 310 18.46 -13.55 9.44
C GLY A 310 18.84 -12.06 9.48
N HIS A 311 18.71 -11.36 8.36
CA HIS A 311 18.96 -9.93 8.26
C HIS A 311 17.67 -9.11 8.25
N ASP A 312 17.72 -7.90 8.80
CA ASP A 312 16.67 -6.91 8.57
C ASP A 312 16.69 -6.50 7.09
N VAL A 313 15.52 -6.25 6.51
CA VAL A 313 15.37 -5.95 5.09
C VAL A 313 14.81 -4.55 4.91
N LEU A 314 15.56 -3.66 4.27
CA LEU A 314 14.98 -2.47 3.64
C LEU A 314 14.82 -2.76 2.14
N PHE A 315 13.61 -3.07 1.70
CA PHE A 315 13.35 -3.24 0.28
C PHE A 315 13.13 -1.88 -0.39
N SER A 316 13.77 -1.67 -1.53
CA SER A 316 13.59 -0.48 -2.36
C SER A 316 13.52 -0.88 -3.83
N ASP A 317 12.51 -0.36 -4.54
CA ASP A 317 12.55 -0.35 -5.99
C ASP A 317 13.65 0.60 -6.48
N VAL A 318 14.12 0.37 -7.70
CA VAL A 318 15.18 1.16 -8.36
C VAL A 318 14.69 2.55 -8.81
N ASP A 319 13.40 2.81 -8.70
CA ASP A 319 12.77 4.10 -9.02
C ASP A 319 12.45 4.91 -7.76
N VAL A 320 13.27 4.76 -6.72
CA VAL A 320 13.31 5.61 -5.54
C VAL A 320 14.52 6.54 -5.65
N VAL A 321 14.40 7.77 -5.17
CA VAL A 321 15.54 8.66 -4.91
C VAL A 321 15.67 8.90 -3.41
N TRP A 322 16.89 8.95 -2.91
CA TRP A 322 17.15 9.29 -1.52
C TRP A 322 17.46 10.78 -1.40
N TYR A 323 17.05 11.37 -0.30
CA TYR A 323 17.47 12.71 0.12
C TYR A 323 18.28 12.63 1.41
N GLN A 324 18.05 11.57 2.20
CA GLN A 324 18.77 11.25 3.42
C GLN A 324 19.00 9.73 3.48
N ASN A 325 19.91 9.27 4.34
CA ASN A 325 20.03 7.85 4.65
C ASN A 325 18.73 7.37 5.32
N PRO A 326 18.00 6.38 4.76
CA PRO A 326 16.75 5.92 5.35
C PRO A 326 16.94 5.03 6.58
N LEU A 327 18.07 4.32 6.73
CA LEU A 327 18.25 3.34 7.80
C LEU A 327 18.09 3.92 9.22
N PRO A 328 18.70 5.08 9.57
CA PRO A 328 18.58 5.64 10.91
C PRO A 328 17.13 5.85 11.39
N TRP A 329 16.19 6.14 10.47
CA TRP A 329 14.79 6.33 10.83
C TRP A 329 14.17 5.07 11.46
N PHE A 330 14.52 3.89 10.95
CA PHE A 330 13.97 2.61 11.43
C PHE A 330 14.53 2.14 12.77
N HIS A 331 15.62 2.74 13.24
CA HIS A 331 16.28 2.39 14.49
C HIS A 331 16.16 3.49 15.55
N ASP A 332 15.48 4.59 15.22
CA ASP A 332 15.20 5.66 16.17
C ASP A 332 14.07 5.23 17.12
N PRO A 333 14.34 5.13 18.44
CA PRO A 333 13.34 4.74 19.43
C PRO A 333 12.20 5.74 19.59
N ARG A 334 12.31 6.94 19.01
CA ARG A 334 11.22 7.93 18.97
C ARG A 334 10.16 7.59 17.93
N ASN A 335 10.46 6.72 16.96
CA ASN A 335 9.53 6.29 15.94
C ASN A 335 8.72 5.07 16.40
N PRO A 336 7.47 4.89 15.90
CA PRO A 336 6.63 3.76 16.28
C PRO A 336 7.32 2.42 15.99
N GLU A 337 7.29 1.48 16.93
CA GLU A 337 7.92 0.16 16.76
C GLU A 337 6.96 -0.86 16.11
N ALA A 338 7.31 -1.35 14.93
CA ALA A 338 6.60 -2.41 14.20
C ALA A 338 7.54 -3.51 13.67
N ASP A 339 6.99 -4.68 13.36
CA ASP A 339 7.74 -5.75 12.72
C ASP A 339 8.02 -5.41 11.24
N VAL A 340 7.05 -4.77 10.59
CA VAL A 340 7.11 -4.36 9.18
C VAL A 340 6.53 -2.96 8.98
N TYR A 341 7.16 -2.18 8.12
CA TYR A 341 6.75 -0.83 7.74
C TYR A 341 6.60 -0.72 6.24
N PHE A 342 5.50 -0.15 5.75
CA PHE A 342 5.32 0.11 4.32
C PHE A 342 4.93 1.56 4.06
N GLN A 343 5.30 2.07 2.89
CA GLN A 343 4.74 3.31 2.37
C GLN A 343 3.25 3.14 2.08
N ASP A 344 2.41 4.14 2.37
CA ASP A 344 1.03 4.14 1.86
C ASP A 344 1.04 4.32 0.34
N ASP A 345 0.42 3.39 -0.38
CA ASP A 345 0.23 3.47 -1.83
C ASP A 345 -0.57 4.71 -2.23
N GLY A 346 -1.44 5.19 -1.35
CA GLY A 346 -2.41 6.25 -1.57
C GLY A 346 -3.66 5.78 -2.32
N ASN A 347 -3.68 4.54 -2.80
CA ASN A 347 -4.82 3.96 -3.51
C ASN A 347 -5.64 3.15 -2.52
N HIS A 348 -6.62 3.79 -1.90
CA HIS A 348 -7.46 3.17 -0.87
C HIS A 348 -8.62 2.36 -1.48
N ALA A 349 -8.41 1.74 -2.64
CA ALA A 349 -9.37 0.82 -3.21
C ALA A 349 -9.54 -0.42 -2.33
N LEU A 350 -10.75 -0.99 -2.33
CA LEU A 350 -11.14 -2.06 -1.38
C LEU A 350 -10.26 -3.32 -1.38
N PHE A 351 -9.56 -3.62 -2.48
CA PHE A 351 -8.67 -4.78 -2.54
C PHE A 351 -7.35 -4.55 -1.79
N TYR A 352 -6.96 -3.29 -1.60
CA TYR A 352 -5.81 -2.88 -0.80
C TYR A 352 -6.15 -2.60 0.67
N ALA A 353 -7.42 -2.71 1.07
CA ALA A 353 -7.81 -2.56 2.47
C ALA A 353 -7.31 -3.72 3.35
N PRO A 354 -6.97 -3.48 4.64
CA PRO A 354 -7.05 -2.17 5.29
C PRO A 354 -5.78 -1.32 5.13
N TYR A 355 -4.63 -1.94 4.83
CA TYR A 355 -3.33 -1.28 4.96
C TYR A 355 -2.97 -0.33 3.82
N SER A 356 -3.40 -0.60 2.59
CA SER A 356 -2.92 0.13 1.41
C SER A 356 -1.39 0.19 1.32
N ALA A 357 -0.73 -0.90 1.70
CA ALA A 357 0.72 -1.00 1.68
C ALA A 357 1.27 -0.95 0.24
N ASN A 358 2.18 -0.03 -0.02
CA ASN A 358 2.99 0.00 -1.21
C ASN A 358 4.23 -0.88 -1.04
N THR A 359 4.54 -1.70 -2.04
CA THR A 359 5.66 -2.65 -1.94
C THR A 359 6.92 -2.21 -2.69
N GLY A 360 7.00 -0.96 -3.14
CA GLY A 360 8.20 -0.40 -3.76
C GLY A 360 9.17 0.25 -2.76
N PHE A 361 8.76 0.50 -1.52
CA PHE A 361 9.67 0.89 -0.44
C PHE A 361 9.10 0.46 0.92
N TYR A 362 9.78 -0.44 1.62
CA TYR A 362 9.33 -0.97 2.91
C TYR A 362 10.49 -1.56 3.71
N TYR A 363 10.31 -1.64 5.04
CA TYR A 363 11.29 -2.21 5.94
C TYR A 363 10.69 -3.34 6.76
N ALA A 364 11.45 -4.40 6.99
CA ALA A 364 11.04 -5.54 7.78
C ALA A 364 12.18 -5.96 8.71
N ARG A 365 11.89 -5.99 10.01
CA ARG A 365 12.81 -6.54 11.01
C ARG A 365 12.84 -8.05 10.92
N ASN A 366 13.99 -8.66 11.04
CA ASN A 366 14.10 -10.10 11.13
C ASN A 366 13.61 -10.59 12.48
N ASN A 367 12.51 -11.34 12.46
CA ASN A 367 12.05 -12.11 13.60
C ASN A 367 11.26 -13.34 13.12
N ILE A 368 10.75 -14.15 14.04
CA ILE A 368 9.99 -15.36 13.69
C ILE A 368 8.71 -15.04 12.90
N ARG A 369 8.05 -13.90 13.17
CA ARG A 369 6.79 -13.52 12.53
C ARG A 369 7.02 -13.04 11.10
N THR A 370 8.01 -12.17 10.89
CA THR A 370 8.36 -11.66 9.55
C THR A 370 8.92 -12.73 8.65
N ARG A 371 9.76 -13.64 9.17
CA ARG A 371 10.22 -14.82 8.43
C ARG A 371 9.07 -15.71 7.99
N TYR A 372 8.15 -16.01 8.89
CA TYR A 372 6.98 -16.81 8.54
C TYR A 372 6.07 -16.08 7.54
N PHE A 373 5.89 -14.77 7.68
CA PHE A 373 5.15 -13.94 6.72
C PHE A 373 5.73 -14.01 5.30
N PHE A 374 7.04 -13.84 5.13
CA PHE A 374 7.66 -13.94 3.81
C PHE A 374 7.61 -15.36 3.24
N ASN A 375 7.67 -16.39 4.07
CA ASN A 375 7.44 -17.77 3.64
C ASN A 375 6.00 -17.98 3.17
N SER A 376 4.99 -17.47 3.88
CA SER A 376 3.60 -17.52 3.42
C SER A 376 3.39 -16.76 2.11
N LEU A 377 4.07 -15.63 1.92
CA LEU A 377 4.01 -14.86 0.67
C LEU A 377 4.63 -15.62 -0.50
N LEU A 378 5.75 -16.33 -0.28
CA LEU A 378 6.35 -17.23 -1.26
C LEU A 378 5.36 -18.32 -1.71
N LEU A 379 4.63 -18.91 -0.76
CA LEU A 379 3.64 -19.97 -1.03
C LEU A 379 2.36 -19.45 -1.71
N ALA A 380 2.09 -18.15 -1.63
CA ALA A 380 0.95 -17.50 -2.27
C ALA A 380 1.23 -17.07 -3.72
N GLY A 381 2.23 -17.65 -4.39
CA GLY A 381 2.66 -17.21 -5.72
C GLY A 381 1.59 -17.38 -6.80
N ASP A 382 0.67 -18.33 -6.66
CA ASP A 382 -0.47 -18.48 -7.57
C ASP A 382 -1.46 -17.31 -7.47
N LEU A 383 -1.67 -16.75 -6.27
CA LEU A 383 -2.42 -15.52 -6.05
C LEU A 383 -1.70 -14.30 -6.66
N ILE A 384 -0.36 -14.28 -6.63
CA ILE A 384 0.43 -13.24 -7.29
C ILE A 384 0.22 -13.29 -8.81
N ILE A 385 0.24 -14.50 -9.39
CA ILE A 385 -0.03 -14.72 -10.82
C ILE A 385 -1.46 -14.29 -11.16
N SER A 386 -2.46 -14.72 -10.38
CA SER A 386 -3.87 -14.45 -10.68
C SER A 386 -4.26 -12.98 -10.55
N THR A 387 -3.59 -12.24 -9.67
CA THR A 387 -3.82 -10.81 -9.45
C THR A 387 -2.83 -9.92 -10.20
N HIS A 388 -1.85 -10.51 -10.87
CA HIS A 388 -0.73 -9.83 -11.52
C HIS A 388 0.04 -8.87 -10.60
N SER A 389 -0.01 -9.08 -9.28
CA SER A 389 0.51 -8.14 -8.29
C SER A 389 0.81 -8.83 -6.96
N HIS A 390 2.08 -8.84 -6.56
CA HIS A 390 2.43 -9.37 -5.24
C HIS A 390 1.91 -8.49 -4.10
N GLN A 391 1.70 -7.19 -4.34
CA GLN A 391 1.12 -6.25 -3.36
C GLN A 391 -0.26 -6.71 -2.88
N ASN A 392 -1.09 -7.25 -3.78
CA ASN A 392 -2.42 -7.77 -3.42
C ASN A 392 -2.32 -8.99 -2.49
N ALA A 393 -1.47 -9.96 -2.82
CA ALA A 393 -1.25 -11.14 -1.99
C ALA A 393 -0.65 -10.75 -0.63
N LEU A 394 0.34 -9.86 -0.66
CA LEU A 394 1.02 -9.32 0.51
C LEU A 394 0.04 -8.68 1.49
N ILE A 395 -0.84 -7.78 1.03
CA ILE A 395 -1.82 -7.10 1.91
C ILE A 395 -2.84 -8.07 2.50
N ALA A 396 -3.27 -9.09 1.74
CA ALA A 396 -4.15 -10.12 2.28
C ALA A 396 -3.46 -10.89 3.43
N LEU A 397 -2.20 -11.28 3.22
CA LEU A 397 -1.40 -11.98 4.22
C LEU A 397 -1.03 -11.09 5.41
N LEU A 398 -0.80 -9.79 5.23
CA LEU A 398 -0.53 -8.87 6.35
C LEU A 398 -1.68 -8.90 7.36
N ASN A 399 -2.91 -8.81 6.87
CA ASN A 399 -4.09 -8.81 7.73
C ASN A 399 -4.28 -10.16 8.46
N GLU A 400 -4.03 -11.27 7.75
CA GLU A 400 -4.07 -12.60 8.36
C GLU A 400 -2.98 -12.78 9.42
N HIS A 401 -1.74 -12.40 9.11
CA HIS A 401 -0.62 -12.57 10.01
C HIS A 401 -0.67 -11.63 11.21
N ALA A 402 -1.22 -10.42 11.05
CA ALA A 402 -1.49 -9.54 12.17
C ALA A 402 -2.50 -10.17 13.14
N SER A 403 -3.61 -10.69 12.61
CA SER A 403 -4.68 -11.31 13.41
C SER A 403 -4.23 -12.62 14.07
N MET A 404 -3.59 -13.52 13.31
CA MET A 404 -3.30 -14.88 13.75
C MET A 404 -1.99 -15.00 14.54
N TYR A 405 -0.97 -14.21 14.20
CA TYR A 405 0.39 -14.34 14.76
C TYR A 405 0.88 -13.10 15.51
N GLY A 406 0.08 -12.04 15.55
CA GLY A 406 0.46 -10.77 16.17
C GLY A 406 1.58 -10.04 15.43
N LEU A 407 1.66 -10.19 14.09
CA LEU A 407 2.59 -9.41 13.26
C LEU A 407 2.25 -7.92 13.38
N LYS A 408 3.17 -7.11 13.90
CA LYS A 408 3.00 -5.67 14.03
C LYS A 408 3.28 -4.99 12.69
N VAL A 409 2.25 -4.46 12.06
CA VAL A 409 2.34 -3.75 10.77
C VAL A 409 2.25 -2.25 11.03
N LYS A 410 3.03 -1.44 10.31
CA LYS A 410 2.86 0.01 10.27
C LYS A 410 2.86 0.51 8.84
N ILE A 411 1.91 1.37 8.50
CA ILE A 411 1.87 2.06 7.22
C ILE A 411 2.19 3.53 7.47
N TRP A 412 3.14 4.09 6.74
CA TRP A 412 3.45 5.50 6.82
C TRP A 412 2.31 6.32 6.23
N GLU A 413 1.77 7.22 7.04
CA GLU A 413 0.70 8.10 6.62
C GLU A 413 1.14 8.96 5.44
N ARG A 414 0.39 8.89 4.32
CA ARG A 414 0.63 9.70 3.11
C ARG A 414 0.62 11.23 3.33
N ASN A 415 0.14 11.68 4.49
CA ASN A 415 0.07 13.09 4.85
C ASN A 415 1.39 13.61 5.43
N LEU A 416 2.22 12.72 5.99
CA LEU A 416 3.54 13.05 6.49
C LEU A 416 4.54 13.28 5.35
N GLU A 417 5.73 13.77 5.69
CA GLU A 417 6.70 14.31 4.73
C GLU A 417 7.87 13.37 4.45
N GLU A 418 8.10 12.34 5.27
CA GLU A 418 9.32 11.53 5.26
C GLU A 418 9.40 10.59 4.06
N PHE A 419 8.28 9.95 3.71
CA PHE A 419 8.22 8.90 2.70
C PHE A 419 7.18 9.20 1.60
N PRO A 420 7.31 10.31 0.84
CA PRO A 420 6.41 10.62 -0.26
C PRO A 420 6.56 9.66 -1.44
N GLY A 421 5.46 9.47 -2.16
CA GLY A 421 5.40 8.65 -3.37
C GLY A 421 4.50 9.22 -4.46
N GLY A 422 3.97 8.36 -5.32
CA GLY A 422 3.11 8.71 -6.45
C GLY A 422 1.85 9.50 -6.06
N TYR A 423 1.24 9.19 -4.90
CA TYR A 423 0.14 10.00 -4.36
C TYR A 423 0.57 11.45 -4.14
N SER A 424 1.69 11.68 -3.43
CA SER A 424 2.24 13.01 -3.17
C SER A 424 2.54 13.75 -4.48
N PHE A 425 3.19 13.06 -5.43
CA PHE A 425 3.53 13.62 -6.75
C PHE A 425 2.31 14.10 -7.54
N HIS A 426 1.23 13.32 -7.53
CA HIS A 426 0.05 13.62 -8.34
C HIS A 426 -1.05 14.41 -7.62
N ARG A 427 -1.06 14.42 -6.28
CA ARG A 427 -2.17 14.97 -5.48
C ARG A 427 -1.76 16.08 -4.52
N LYS A 428 -0.52 16.11 -4.02
CA LYS A 428 -0.04 17.12 -3.07
C LYS A 428 0.81 18.19 -3.77
N LYS A 429 0.15 19.01 -4.59
CA LYS A 429 0.81 20.03 -5.43
C LYS A 429 1.71 20.98 -4.63
N ASP A 430 1.22 21.53 -3.52
CA ASP A 430 1.97 22.51 -2.73
C ASP A 430 3.16 21.87 -2.01
N PHE A 431 2.98 20.69 -1.43
CA PHE A 431 4.09 19.89 -0.89
C PHE A 431 5.17 19.61 -1.93
N MET A 432 4.79 19.20 -3.15
CA MET A 432 5.76 18.96 -4.21
C MET A 432 6.46 20.24 -4.66
N LYS A 433 5.84 21.42 -4.56
CA LYS A 433 6.53 22.71 -4.78
C LYS A 433 7.61 22.92 -3.73
N ASP A 434 7.30 22.66 -2.47
CA ASP A 434 8.27 22.82 -1.39
C ASP A 434 9.42 21.82 -1.48
N VAL A 435 9.17 20.58 -1.92
CA VAL A 435 10.22 19.58 -2.20
C VAL A 435 11.14 20.04 -3.33
N VAL A 436 10.62 20.39 -4.51
CA VAL A 436 11.48 20.78 -5.66
C VAL A 436 12.18 22.13 -5.46
N GLN A 437 11.67 22.97 -4.55
CA GLN A 437 12.33 24.22 -4.12
C GLN A 437 13.32 24.01 -2.98
N GLY A 438 13.45 22.79 -2.45
CA GLY A 438 14.36 22.47 -1.34
C GLY A 438 13.93 23.06 0.02
N LYS A 439 12.67 23.47 0.16
CA LYS A 439 12.12 23.94 1.45
C LYS A 439 11.78 22.78 2.38
N VAL A 440 11.41 21.64 1.80
CA VAL A 440 11.17 20.38 2.49
C VAL A 440 12.13 19.34 1.91
N SER A 441 12.81 18.61 2.78
CA SER A 441 13.71 17.52 2.39
C SER A 441 13.18 16.22 2.98
N PRO A 442 12.46 15.39 2.21
CA PRO A 442 11.99 14.10 2.69
C PRO A 442 13.18 13.16 2.99
N ILE A 443 12.93 11.92 3.43
CA ILE A 443 13.99 10.90 3.51
C ILE A 443 14.21 10.29 2.14
N ILE A 444 13.13 9.92 1.47
CA ILE A 444 13.13 9.36 0.12
C ILE A 444 12.02 10.00 -0.73
N PHE A 445 12.03 9.76 -2.03
CA PHE A 445 10.85 9.92 -2.88
C PHE A 445 10.74 8.74 -3.83
N HIS A 446 9.57 8.11 -3.88
CA HIS A 446 9.31 6.95 -4.73
C HIS A 446 8.43 7.32 -5.93
N MET A 447 8.91 7.10 -7.17
CA MET A 447 8.18 7.42 -8.41
C MET A 447 7.12 6.35 -8.78
N SER A 448 6.26 6.02 -7.81
CA SER A 448 5.10 5.16 -8.02
C SER A 448 3.98 5.87 -8.81
N TRP A 449 2.93 5.13 -9.17
CA TRP A 449 1.78 5.62 -9.95
C TRP A 449 2.11 6.13 -11.35
N THR A 450 3.15 5.57 -11.96
CA THR A 450 3.60 5.94 -13.29
C THR A 450 3.24 4.87 -14.33
N LYS A 451 2.94 5.29 -15.56
CA LYS A 451 2.51 4.39 -16.65
C LYS A 451 3.56 3.32 -16.99
N ASN A 452 4.82 3.72 -17.10
CA ASN A 452 5.95 2.88 -17.50
C ASN A 452 7.28 3.56 -17.12
N LYS A 453 8.41 2.90 -17.40
CA LYS A 453 9.76 3.42 -17.15
C LYS A 453 10.00 4.79 -17.80
N ASP A 454 9.66 4.95 -19.07
CA ASP A 454 9.95 6.19 -19.81
C ASP A 454 9.29 7.40 -19.17
N ASN A 455 8.07 7.25 -18.66
CA ASN A 455 7.40 8.32 -17.92
C ASN A 455 8.11 8.63 -16.59
N LYS A 456 8.66 7.62 -15.89
CA LYS A 456 9.43 7.83 -14.64
C LYS A 456 10.68 8.67 -14.91
N ILE A 457 11.41 8.35 -15.97
CA ILE A 457 12.59 9.10 -16.41
C ILE A 457 12.21 10.56 -16.70
N LYS A 458 11.16 10.79 -17.49
CA LYS A 458 10.68 12.16 -17.79
C LYS A 458 10.31 12.95 -16.53
N PHE A 459 9.65 12.30 -15.57
CA PHE A 459 9.30 12.94 -14.31
C PHE A 459 10.56 13.25 -13.48
N TYR A 460 11.55 12.37 -13.42
CA TYR A 460 12.81 12.65 -12.75
C TYR A 460 13.64 13.76 -13.43
N GLU A 461 13.73 13.77 -14.75
CA GLU A 461 14.36 14.86 -15.51
C GLU A 461 13.67 16.19 -15.18
N GLN A 462 12.33 16.20 -15.17
CA GLN A 462 11.57 17.42 -14.88
C GLN A 462 11.68 17.85 -13.41
N MET A 463 11.79 16.93 -12.46
CA MET A 463 12.05 17.24 -11.05
C MET A 463 13.49 17.69 -10.79
N GLY A 464 14.41 17.49 -11.74
CA GLY A 464 15.83 17.73 -11.54
C GLY A 464 16.50 16.67 -10.67
N GLU A 465 16.02 15.44 -10.76
CA GLU A 465 16.47 14.27 -9.98
C GLU A 465 17.13 13.20 -10.88
N PHE A 466 17.32 13.50 -12.17
CA PHE A 466 17.94 12.61 -13.15
C PHE A 466 19.38 13.02 -13.48
N TYR A 467 20.36 12.16 -13.25
CA TYR A 467 21.80 12.41 -13.37
C TYR A 467 22.51 11.47 -14.35
N LEU A 468 21.81 10.49 -14.93
CA LEU A 468 22.41 9.54 -15.88
C LEU A 468 22.66 10.18 -17.26
N LEU A 469 23.89 10.11 -17.75
CA LEU A 469 24.28 10.60 -19.08
C LEU A 469 23.62 9.81 -20.23
N ASP A 470 23.29 10.47 -21.35
CA ASP A 470 22.63 9.85 -22.50
C ASP A 470 23.40 8.65 -23.07
N GLY A 471 24.72 8.76 -23.13
CA GLY A 471 25.59 7.69 -23.65
C GLY A 471 25.59 6.41 -22.80
N CYS A 472 24.98 6.44 -21.61
CA CYS A 472 24.89 5.32 -20.69
C CYS A 472 23.46 4.75 -20.57
N GLN A 473 22.51 5.27 -21.34
CA GLN A 473 21.12 4.80 -21.34
C GLN A 473 20.94 3.62 -22.29
N SER A 474 20.36 2.52 -21.80
CA SER A 474 20.10 1.30 -22.60
C SER A 474 21.35 0.73 -23.27
N VAL A 475 22.54 0.87 -22.65
CA VAL A 475 23.81 0.36 -23.16
C VAL A 475 24.40 -0.65 -22.17
N GLU A 476 24.91 -1.77 -22.70
CA GLU A 476 25.71 -2.72 -21.93
C GLU A 476 27.03 -2.07 -21.47
N ASN A 477 27.54 -2.45 -20.29
CA ASN A 477 28.76 -1.86 -19.73
C ASN A 477 29.96 -1.87 -20.72
N ALA A 478 30.16 -2.98 -21.41
CA ALA A 478 31.25 -3.14 -22.40
C ALA A 478 31.11 -2.26 -23.65
N LYS A 479 29.93 -1.68 -23.90
CA LYS A 479 29.60 -0.89 -25.10
C LYS A 479 29.47 0.60 -24.82
N ILE A 480 29.79 1.04 -23.60
CA ILE A 480 29.72 2.46 -23.23
C ILE A 480 30.69 3.27 -24.13
N PRO A 481 30.21 4.32 -24.81
CA PRO A 481 31.00 5.06 -25.80
C PRO A 481 32.30 5.64 -25.22
N GLY A 482 33.39 5.56 -26.01
CA GLY A 482 34.66 6.20 -25.69
C GLY A 482 35.57 5.45 -24.70
N GLY A 483 35.26 4.18 -24.38
CA GLY A 483 36.03 3.39 -23.41
C GLY A 483 35.87 3.85 -21.97
N ALA A 484 34.85 4.68 -21.70
CA ALA A 484 34.48 5.10 -20.36
C ALA A 484 33.84 3.93 -19.60
N SER A 485 34.30 3.69 -18.37
CA SER A 485 33.63 2.78 -17.44
C SER A 485 32.25 3.34 -17.06
N VAL A 486 31.28 2.46 -16.74
CA VAL A 486 29.96 2.88 -16.24
C VAL A 486 30.07 3.81 -15.01
N SER A 487 31.16 3.73 -14.25
CA SER A 487 31.50 4.66 -13.17
C SER A 487 31.53 6.15 -13.58
N ASN A 488 31.68 6.45 -14.88
CA ASN A 488 31.71 7.82 -15.42
C ASN A 488 30.34 8.28 -15.96
N CYS A 489 29.27 7.49 -15.75
CA CYS A 489 27.95 7.78 -16.30
C CYS A 489 27.14 8.82 -15.51
N CYS A 490 27.67 9.31 -14.38
CA CYS A 490 27.00 10.30 -13.55
C CYS A 490 27.36 11.72 -13.95
N ALA A 491 26.36 12.51 -14.31
CA ALA A 491 26.49 13.94 -14.53
C ALA A 491 26.70 14.69 -13.21
N THR A 492 27.48 15.79 -13.25
CA THR A 492 27.66 16.67 -12.09
C THR A 492 26.39 17.45 -11.75
N GLU A 493 25.63 17.85 -12.77
CA GLU A 493 24.39 18.61 -12.66
C GLU A 493 23.19 17.76 -13.12
N PRO A 494 21.99 17.96 -12.56
CA PRO A 494 20.81 17.23 -13.00
C PRO A 494 20.45 17.57 -14.44
N ARG A 495 20.09 16.55 -15.18
CA ARG A 495 19.64 16.63 -16.57
C ARG A 495 18.19 17.07 -16.62
N PHE A 496 17.99 18.36 -16.34
CA PHE A 496 16.68 18.96 -16.33
C PHE A 496 16.09 19.08 -17.74
N LYS A 497 14.86 18.60 -17.90
CA LYS A 497 14.08 18.79 -19.13
C LYS A 497 12.61 18.99 -18.82
N CYS A 498 12.02 20.01 -19.42
CA CYS A 498 10.58 20.25 -19.33
C CYS A 498 9.81 19.32 -20.28
N HIS A 499 8.93 18.50 -19.72
CA HIS A 499 8.08 17.56 -20.47
C HIS A 499 6.60 17.92 -20.37
N TYR A 500 6.14 18.33 -19.20
CA TYR A 500 4.74 18.53 -18.88
C TYR A 500 4.51 19.76 -17.99
N ARG A 501 3.66 20.69 -18.43
CA ARG A 501 3.35 21.91 -17.66
C ARG A 501 2.55 21.68 -16.38
N ASP A 502 1.84 20.54 -16.31
CA ASP A 502 0.87 20.19 -15.27
C ASP A 502 1.40 19.19 -14.22
N LYS A 503 2.69 18.87 -14.26
CA LYS A 503 3.37 17.99 -13.30
C LYS A 503 4.46 18.72 -12.52
N PRO A 504 4.83 18.22 -11.32
CA PRO A 504 5.94 18.76 -10.55
C PRO A 504 7.19 18.97 -11.40
N SER A 505 7.83 20.12 -11.23
CA SER A 505 9.00 20.53 -12.02
C SER A 505 9.90 21.45 -11.20
N LYS A 506 11.22 21.33 -11.36
CA LYS A 506 12.20 22.22 -10.70
C LYS A 506 12.04 23.68 -11.14
N TYR A 507 11.71 23.89 -12.41
CA TYR A 507 11.46 25.21 -13.00
C TYR A 507 10.11 25.26 -13.75
N PRO A 508 9.48 26.44 -13.93
CA PRO A 508 8.23 26.56 -14.68
C PRO A 508 8.29 26.10 -16.14
N CYS A 509 7.65 24.95 -16.43
CA CYS A 509 7.53 24.38 -17.77
C CYS A 509 6.31 24.91 -18.55
N LYS A 510 6.18 26.25 -18.71
CA LYS A 510 4.97 26.91 -19.25
C LYS A 510 4.58 26.46 -20.66
N ASP A 511 5.58 26.20 -21.51
CA ASP A 511 5.38 25.90 -22.93
C ASP A 511 5.23 24.40 -23.22
N SER A 512 5.39 23.55 -22.21
CA SER A 512 5.23 22.10 -22.36
C SER A 512 3.76 21.69 -22.45
N PRO A 513 3.42 20.64 -23.22
CA PRO A 513 2.06 20.13 -23.26
C PRO A 513 1.63 19.58 -21.90
N PRO A 514 0.35 19.64 -21.51
CA PRO A 514 -0.12 18.90 -20.33
C PRO A 514 -0.17 17.39 -20.63
N ILE A 515 0.07 16.54 -19.64
CA ILE A 515 -0.16 15.08 -19.76
C ILE A 515 -1.56 14.67 -19.28
N ASP A 516 -2.10 15.38 -18.29
CA ASP A 516 -3.45 15.14 -17.80
C ASP A 516 -4.46 15.91 -18.65
N LYS A 517 -5.62 15.28 -18.89
CA LYS A 517 -6.73 15.95 -19.54
C LYS A 517 -7.16 17.16 -18.72
N ASN A 518 -7.08 18.35 -19.31
CA ASN A 518 -7.32 19.65 -18.65
C ASN A 518 -6.37 19.94 -17.47
N GLY A 519 -5.14 19.40 -17.51
CA GLY A 519 -4.11 19.65 -16.52
C GLY A 519 -3.81 21.15 -16.37
N LYS A 520 -3.99 21.65 -15.15
CA LYS A 520 -3.61 23.02 -14.77
C LYS A 520 -2.10 23.08 -14.58
N SER A 521 -1.51 24.25 -14.84
CA SER A 521 -0.08 24.49 -14.58
C SER A 521 0.29 24.05 -13.16
N PHE A 522 1.43 23.36 -13.03
CA PHE A 522 2.01 23.03 -11.73
C PHE A 522 2.54 24.28 -11.02
N TRP A 523 3.12 25.22 -11.74
CA TRP A 523 3.47 26.53 -11.18
C TRP A 523 2.24 27.41 -11.16
#